data_AF-A0A7S2W8G9-F1
#
_entry.id   AF-A0A7S2W8G9-F1
#
_cell.length_a   1.000
_cell.length_b   1.000
_cell.length_c   1.000
_cell.angle_alpha   90.00
_cell.angle_beta   90.00
_cell.angle_gamma   90.00
#
_symmetry.space_group_name_H-M   'P 1'
#
loop_
_entity.id
_entity.type
_entity.pdbx_description
1 polymer ?
#
loop_
_entity_poly.entity_id
_entity_poly.type
_entity_poly.pdbx_seq_one_letter_code
_entity_poly.pdbx_strand_id
1 'polypeptide(L)'
;WPTGGDGRMMIPRNRSLLVLSLVCAFSLYNLFTAMGNRGSGDIYGPPVVMGDESLMAPKEHGTCEKGPLEKLKWGVKSELADRICTANRHYAEHSGYAFEKETTSWLAQVDRGNPVEYFDSIFGDRMFTAPMGRTFEEFILESRKHGWPSFRDAEVDWENVRILPGGEAVSTNGVHLGHNIPDKDEQGNPRNRYCINLCCIAGDPESVS
;
A
#
# COMPACT_ATOMS: atom_id res chain seq x y z
N TRP A 1 -60.22 36.57 -31.28
CA TRP A 1 -60.91 37.67 -30.55
C TRP A 1 -62.32 37.81 -31.12
N PRO A 2 -63.38 38.05 -30.32
CA PRO A 2 -63.37 38.49 -28.91
C PRO A 2 -64.25 37.64 -27.93
N THR A 3 -63.85 37.58 -26.64
CA THR A 3 -64.57 37.99 -25.39
C THR A 3 -65.72 37.09 -24.93
N GLY A 4 -65.85 36.61 -23.69
CA GLY A 4 -65.25 36.97 -22.41
C GLY A 4 -66.34 37.07 -21.32
N GLY A 5 -66.11 36.45 -20.16
CA GLY A 5 -66.82 36.67 -18.87
C GLY A 5 -67.99 35.73 -18.56
N ASP A 6 -68.34 35.42 -17.31
CA ASP A 6 -67.73 35.60 -15.97
C ASP A 6 -68.61 34.76 -15.00
N GLY A 7 -68.05 34.17 -13.94
CA GLY A 7 -68.81 33.24 -13.09
C GLY A 7 -68.07 32.75 -11.85
N ARG A 8 -67.89 33.66 -10.88
CA ARG A 8 -67.25 33.48 -9.57
C ARG A 8 -67.87 32.37 -8.72
N MET A 9 -67.02 31.66 -7.97
CA MET A 9 -67.33 31.28 -6.58
C MET A 9 -66.09 31.40 -5.69
N MET A 10 -66.31 31.93 -4.49
CA MET A 10 -65.29 32.33 -3.51
C MET A 10 -64.84 31.18 -2.58
N ILE A 11 -63.52 31.13 -2.38
CA ILE A 11 -62.71 30.94 -1.15
C ILE A 11 -63.38 30.30 0.10
N PRO A 12 -62.64 29.37 0.76
CA PRO A 12 -62.30 29.60 2.16
C PRO A 12 -60.78 29.62 2.42
N ARG A 13 -60.38 30.59 3.26
CA ARG A 13 -59.04 30.80 3.80
C ARG A 13 -58.74 29.77 4.89
N ASN A 14 -57.57 29.14 4.83
CA ASN A 14 -56.79 28.71 5.99
C ASN A 14 -55.32 28.72 5.56
N ARG A 15 -54.57 29.79 5.84
CA ARG A 15 -53.68 29.95 7.01
C ARG A 15 -52.66 28.81 7.16
N SER A 16 -51.42 29.21 6.88
CA SER A 16 -50.19 28.75 7.55
C SER A 16 -49.62 27.40 7.13
N LEU A 17 -48.58 27.43 6.30
CA LEU A 17 -47.18 27.25 6.70
C LEU A 17 -46.38 26.75 5.49
N LEU A 18 -45.47 27.60 5.04
CA LEU A 18 -44.35 27.21 4.19
C LEU A 18 -43.56 26.13 4.94
N VAL A 19 -43.55 24.89 4.43
CA VAL A 19 -42.48 23.94 4.75
C VAL A 19 -41.74 23.69 3.45
N LEU A 20 -40.77 24.57 3.21
CA LEU A 20 -39.72 24.32 2.22
C LEU A 20 -38.96 23.08 2.70
N SER A 21 -39.18 21.96 2.04
CA SER A 21 -38.40 20.74 2.26
C SER A 21 -36.94 21.05 1.92
N LEU A 22 -36.10 21.17 2.96
CA LEU A 22 -34.65 21.25 2.92
C LEU A 22 -34.07 20.01 2.22
N VAL A 23 -34.05 20.02 0.89
CA VAL A 23 -33.06 19.32 0.11
C VAL A 23 -31.90 20.33 -0.09
N CYS A 24 -30.68 19.90 0.18
CA CYS A 24 -29.41 20.67 0.16
C CYS A 24 -28.95 21.25 1.51
N ALA A 25 -28.50 20.40 2.45
CA ALA A 25 -27.51 20.82 3.45
C ALA A 25 -26.73 19.67 4.13
N PHE A 26 -26.51 18.52 3.46
CA PHE A 26 -25.66 17.44 4.03
C PHE A 26 -24.71 16.80 3.01
N SER A 27 -24.21 17.58 2.05
CA SER A 27 -23.23 17.09 1.06
C SER A 27 -22.02 18.03 0.85
N LEU A 28 -21.67 18.87 1.83
CA LEU A 28 -20.51 19.76 1.70
C LEU A 28 -19.66 19.94 2.98
N TYR A 29 -19.92 19.20 4.06
CA TYR A 29 -19.17 19.36 5.33
C TYR A 29 -18.06 18.33 5.58
N ASN A 30 -17.63 17.59 4.55
CA ASN A 30 -16.43 16.75 4.60
C ASN A 30 -15.48 16.99 3.40
N LEU A 31 -15.48 18.21 2.85
CA LEU A 31 -14.52 18.62 1.81
C LEU A 31 -13.50 19.66 2.29
N PHE A 32 -13.40 19.90 3.60
CA PHE A 32 -12.43 20.84 4.18
C PHE A 32 -11.68 20.23 5.38
N THR A 33 -11.05 19.08 5.15
CA THR A 33 -9.99 18.56 6.04
C THR A 33 -9.02 17.68 5.25
N ALA A 34 -8.41 18.25 4.20
CA ALA A 34 -7.19 17.70 3.59
C ALA A 34 -6.46 18.78 2.75
N MET A 35 -6.31 19.99 3.29
CA MET A 35 -5.26 20.91 2.82
C MET A 35 -4.20 20.97 3.90
N GLY A 36 -3.62 19.81 4.20
CA GLY A 36 -2.36 19.71 4.90
C GLY A 36 -1.27 20.33 4.02
N ASN A 37 -0.41 21.11 4.67
CA ASN A 37 0.75 21.81 4.16
C ASN A 37 1.48 21.03 3.04
N ARG A 38 1.23 21.36 1.76
CA ARG A 38 2.04 20.85 0.64
C ARG A 38 3.40 21.54 0.68
N GLY A 39 4.26 21.05 1.58
CA GLY A 39 5.70 21.13 1.40
C GLY A 39 6.08 20.49 0.05
N SER A 40 7.21 20.90 -0.51
CA SER A 40 7.77 20.44 -1.79
C SER A 40 7.26 19.07 -2.26
N GLY A 41 6.46 19.06 -3.34
CA GLY A 41 5.82 17.92 -4.00
C GLY A 41 6.37 16.54 -3.67
N ASP A 42 5.78 15.89 -2.67
CA ASP A 42 5.99 14.46 -2.42
C ASP A 42 5.57 13.68 -3.66
N ILE A 43 6.54 13.03 -4.31
CA ILE A 43 6.33 12.19 -5.50
C ILE A 43 5.51 10.92 -5.20
N TYR A 44 5.22 10.66 -3.92
CA TYR A 44 4.50 9.51 -3.41
C TYR A 44 3.07 9.93 -3.05
N GLY A 45 2.16 9.77 -4.01
CA GLY A 45 0.75 10.10 -3.81
C GLY A 45 0.04 9.16 -2.82
N PRO A 46 -1.14 9.55 -2.30
CA PRO A 46 -1.95 8.69 -1.45
C PRO A 46 -2.21 7.33 -2.11
N PRO A 47 -2.33 6.23 -1.34
CA PRO A 47 -2.50 6.17 0.13
C PRO A 47 -1.19 6.07 0.93
N VAL A 48 -0.04 6.41 0.34
CA VAL A 48 1.28 6.29 0.99
C VAL A 48 1.29 6.91 2.39
N VAL A 49 1.76 6.13 3.36
CA VAL A 49 2.06 6.60 4.72
C VAL A 49 3.56 6.85 4.82
N MET A 50 3.94 8.13 4.96
CA MET A 50 5.34 8.51 5.13
C MET A 50 5.85 8.11 6.52
N GLY A 51 7.09 7.63 6.58
CA GLY A 51 7.81 7.36 7.82
C GLY A 51 8.84 8.43 8.14
N ASP A 52 9.33 8.40 9.38
CA ASP A 52 10.46 9.22 9.82
C ASP A 52 11.77 8.42 9.70
N GLU A 53 12.87 9.10 9.37
CA GLU A 53 14.20 8.48 9.24
C GLU A 53 14.64 7.75 10.52
N SER A 54 14.13 8.14 11.69
CA SER A 54 14.40 7.46 12.96
C SER A 54 13.96 6.00 13.00
N LEU A 55 13.02 5.57 12.15
CA LEU A 55 12.65 4.15 12.02
C LEU A 55 13.86 3.28 11.65
N MET A 56 14.80 3.85 10.88
CA MET A 56 16.01 3.17 10.41
C MET A 56 17.27 3.61 11.18
N ALA A 57 17.10 4.26 12.34
CA ALA A 57 18.22 4.52 13.24
C ALA A 57 18.85 3.20 13.72
N PRO A 58 20.18 3.17 13.98
CA PRO A 58 20.84 2.00 14.52
C PRO A 58 20.20 1.51 15.82
N LYS A 59 20.04 0.19 15.93
CA LYS A 59 19.50 -0.56 17.08
C LYS A 59 20.49 -1.67 17.44
N GLU A 60 20.05 -2.63 18.26
CA GLU A 60 20.89 -3.75 18.72
C GLU A 60 21.43 -4.60 17.56
N HIS A 61 20.62 -4.80 16.50
CA HIS A 61 20.96 -5.59 15.34
C HIS A 61 20.75 -4.81 14.04
N GLY A 62 21.72 -3.96 13.69
CA GLY A 62 21.63 -3.10 12.51
C GLY A 62 20.56 -2.03 12.70
N THR A 63 19.56 -1.98 11.83
CA THR A 63 18.37 -1.12 11.98
C THR A 63 17.22 -1.78 12.74
N CYS A 64 17.38 -3.02 13.19
CA CYS A 64 16.38 -3.81 13.90
C CYS A 64 16.85 -4.17 15.33
N GLU A 65 15.93 -4.61 16.19
CA GLU A 65 16.27 -5.07 17.54
C GLU A 65 16.83 -6.50 17.56
N LYS A 66 16.54 -7.29 16.53
CA LYS A 66 16.94 -8.70 16.41
C LYS A 66 17.25 -9.08 14.95
N GLY A 67 17.88 -10.24 14.78
CA GLY A 67 18.10 -10.86 13.49
C GLY A 67 16.87 -11.60 12.95
N PRO A 68 17.00 -12.28 11.80
CA PRO A 68 15.88 -12.99 11.16
C PRO A 68 15.24 -14.07 12.03
N LEU A 69 13.98 -14.36 11.72
CA LEU A 69 13.25 -15.51 12.27
C LEU A 69 14.00 -16.83 12.01
N GLU A 70 13.81 -17.80 12.90
CA GLU A 70 14.46 -19.12 12.80
C GLU A 70 14.11 -19.86 11.50
N LYS A 71 12.90 -19.63 10.99
CA LYS A 71 12.43 -20.22 9.73
C LYS A 71 11.97 -19.12 8.80
N LEU A 72 12.47 -19.19 7.57
CA LEU A 72 12.03 -18.37 6.46
C LEU A 72 11.42 -19.25 5.38
N LYS A 73 10.39 -18.73 4.73
CA LYS A 73 9.70 -19.35 3.61
C LYS A 73 10.60 -19.40 2.37
N TRP A 74 10.19 -20.24 1.43
CA TRP A 74 10.68 -20.26 0.05
C TRP A 74 12.17 -20.53 -0.15
N GLY A 75 12.85 -21.11 0.84
CA GLY A 75 14.28 -21.40 0.76
C GLY A 75 15.17 -20.16 0.89
N VAL A 76 14.62 -19.03 1.35
CA VAL A 76 15.39 -17.83 1.66
C VAL A 76 16.38 -18.15 2.79
N LYS A 77 17.63 -17.73 2.59
CA LYS A 77 18.71 -17.94 3.57
C LYS A 77 18.69 -16.82 4.61
N SER A 78 18.80 -17.19 5.89
CA SER A 78 18.82 -16.23 6.99
C SER A 78 19.96 -15.22 6.86
N GLU A 79 21.13 -15.61 6.35
CA GLU A 79 22.26 -14.67 6.16
C GLU A 79 21.98 -13.61 5.09
N LEU A 80 21.20 -13.97 4.06
CA LEU A 80 20.76 -13.01 3.05
C LEU A 80 19.72 -12.06 3.63
N ALA A 81 18.70 -12.62 4.30
CA ALA A 81 17.67 -11.83 4.94
C ALA A 81 18.27 -10.86 5.96
N ASP A 82 19.17 -11.32 6.82
CA ASP A 82 19.82 -10.49 7.82
C ASP A 82 20.52 -9.28 7.18
N ARG A 83 21.41 -9.56 6.23
CA ARG A 83 22.18 -8.52 5.56
C ARG A 83 21.30 -7.49 4.86
N ILE A 84 20.23 -7.92 4.19
CA ILE A 84 19.37 -7.00 3.41
C ILE A 84 18.35 -6.28 4.29
N CYS A 85 17.77 -6.95 5.29
CA CYS A 85 16.77 -6.39 6.19
C CYS A 85 17.34 -5.37 7.18
N THR A 86 18.52 -5.65 7.74
CA THR A 86 19.00 -4.97 8.96
C THR A 86 20.26 -4.16 8.75
N ALA A 87 21.13 -4.58 7.83
CA ALA A 87 22.46 -3.99 7.65
C ALA A 87 22.60 -3.17 6.34
N ASN A 88 21.52 -2.98 5.60
CA ASN A 88 21.55 -2.38 4.27
C ASN A 88 20.32 -1.47 4.04
N ARG A 89 20.57 -0.26 3.53
CA ARG A 89 19.54 0.75 3.24
C ARG A 89 19.50 1.19 1.77
N HIS A 90 20.44 0.71 0.95
CA HIS A 90 20.63 1.20 -0.42
C HIS A 90 20.71 0.10 -1.47
N TYR A 91 21.03 -1.12 -1.08
CA TYR A 91 21.12 -2.26 -1.98
C TYR A 91 19.89 -3.15 -1.87
N ALA A 92 19.73 -4.05 -2.83
CA ALA A 92 18.72 -5.07 -2.86
C ALA A 92 19.39 -6.45 -2.94
N GLU A 93 18.62 -7.52 -2.73
CA GLU A 93 18.97 -8.81 -3.34
C GLU A 93 19.08 -8.64 -4.86
N HIS A 94 19.80 -9.53 -5.55
CA HIS A 94 20.01 -9.35 -6.98
C HIS A 94 18.70 -9.48 -7.76
N SER A 95 18.58 -8.71 -8.85
CA SER A 95 17.43 -8.75 -9.75
C SER A 95 17.24 -10.17 -10.27
N GLY A 96 16.03 -10.71 -10.10
CA GLY A 96 15.69 -12.05 -10.54
C GLY A 96 15.72 -13.12 -9.45
N TYR A 97 16.29 -12.84 -8.27
CA TYR A 97 16.43 -13.81 -7.16
C TYR A 97 15.12 -14.57 -6.88
N ALA A 98 14.02 -13.85 -6.78
CA ALA A 98 12.70 -14.42 -6.49
C ALA A 98 12.19 -15.42 -7.55
N PHE A 99 12.75 -15.41 -8.75
CA PHE A 99 12.30 -16.22 -9.89
C PHE A 99 13.24 -17.37 -10.25
N GLU A 100 14.39 -17.47 -9.58
CA GLU A 100 15.37 -18.54 -9.76
C GLU A 100 14.91 -19.79 -9.01
N LYS A 101 14.62 -20.86 -9.76
CA LYS A 101 14.05 -22.10 -9.19
C LYS A 101 15.06 -22.90 -8.37
N GLU A 102 16.34 -22.71 -8.66
CA GLU A 102 17.45 -23.38 -8.00
C GLU A 102 17.76 -22.75 -6.63
N THR A 103 17.31 -21.52 -6.39
CA THR A 103 17.61 -20.76 -5.16
C THR A 103 16.38 -20.47 -4.32
N THR A 104 15.20 -20.33 -4.92
CA THR A 104 13.95 -20.06 -4.20
C THR A 104 12.81 -20.96 -4.69
N SER A 105 11.88 -21.28 -3.78
CA SER A 105 10.65 -22.01 -4.11
C SER A 105 9.41 -21.12 -4.15
N TRP A 106 9.58 -19.80 -4.23
CA TRP A 106 8.50 -18.81 -4.12
C TRP A 106 7.35 -19.10 -5.07
N LEU A 107 7.62 -19.10 -6.37
CA LEU A 107 6.59 -19.34 -7.40
C LEU A 107 6.04 -20.76 -7.42
N ALA A 108 6.71 -21.72 -6.78
CA ALA A 108 6.23 -23.09 -6.68
C ALA A 108 5.24 -23.27 -5.51
N GLN A 109 5.25 -22.37 -4.53
CA GLN A 109 4.50 -22.51 -3.29
C GLN A 109 3.42 -21.45 -3.08
N VAL A 110 3.50 -20.30 -3.75
CA VAL A 110 2.43 -19.29 -3.69
C VAL A 110 1.12 -19.81 -4.26
N ASP A 111 0.02 -19.56 -3.54
CA ASP A 111 -1.32 -19.81 -4.04
C ASP A 111 -1.59 -18.88 -5.23
N ARG A 112 -2.05 -19.46 -6.34
CA ARG A 112 -2.38 -18.73 -7.58
C ARG A 112 -3.85 -18.37 -7.68
N GLY A 113 -4.70 -18.99 -6.85
CA GLY A 113 -6.14 -18.78 -6.81
C GLY A 113 -6.58 -17.76 -5.78
N ASN A 114 -5.77 -17.51 -4.74
CA ASN A 114 -6.09 -16.59 -3.65
C ASN A 114 -4.94 -15.60 -3.38
N PRO A 115 -5.23 -14.42 -2.82
CA PRO A 115 -4.19 -13.51 -2.33
C PRO A 115 -3.32 -14.18 -1.27
N VAL A 116 -2.01 -13.97 -1.37
CA VAL A 116 -0.99 -14.48 -0.46
C VAL A 116 -0.55 -13.36 0.48
N GLU A 117 -0.44 -13.67 1.77
CA GLU A 117 0.13 -12.77 2.77
C GLU A 117 1.66 -12.94 2.85
N TYR A 118 2.35 -11.82 2.93
CA TYR A 118 3.79 -11.69 2.97
C TYR A 118 4.21 -11.03 4.28
N PHE A 119 5.06 -11.69 5.04
CA PHE A 119 5.46 -11.28 6.39
C PHE A 119 6.93 -10.92 6.42
N ASP A 120 7.31 -9.90 7.18
CA ASP A 120 8.72 -9.53 7.26
C ASP A 120 9.57 -10.65 7.87
N SER A 121 10.81 -10.75 7.41
CA SER A 121 11.70 -11.85 7.79
C SER A 121 12.31 -11.72 9.20
N ILE A 122 12.07 -10.63 9.92
CA ILE A 122 12.68 -10.34 11.23
C ILE A 122 11.67 -10.52 12.38
N PHE A 123 10.51 -9.89 12.28
CA PHE A 123 9.48 -9.85 13.30
C PHE A 123 8.29 -10.75 12.96
N GLY A 124 8.03 -11.01 11.68
CA GLY A 124 6.89 -11.81 11.22
C GLY A 124 5.59 -11.01 11.14
N ASP A 125 5.69 -9.68 11.07
CA ASP A 125 4.55 -8.79 10.87
C ASP A 125 4.15 -8.81 9.38
N ARG A 126 2.84 -8.76 9.10
CA ARG A 126 2.35 -8.74 7.72
C ARG A 126 2.69 -7.40 7.07
N MET A 127 3.34 -7.46 5.90
CA MET A 127 3.74 -6.27 5.13
C MET A 127 2.89 -6.10 3.86
N PHE A 128 2.53 -7.21 3.20
CA PHE A 128 1.80 -7.18 1.95
C PHE A 128 0.78 -8.32 1.83
N THR A 129 -0.26 -8.10 1.03
CA THR A 129 -1.20 -9.13 0.56
C THR A 129 -1.38 -8.98 -0.94
N ALA A 130 -1.00 -9.99 -1.73
CA ALA A 130 -1.03 -9.89 -3.19
C ALA A 130 -1.40 -11.22 -3.87
N PRO A 131 -2.06 -11.17 -5.04
CA PRO A 131 -2.51 -9.97 -5.75
C PRO A 131 -3.82 -9.39 -5.17
N MET A 132 -4.02 -8.07 -5.28
CA MET A 132 -5.29 -7.39 -4.95
C MET A 132 -5.72 -6.46 -6.10
N GLY A 133 -6.96 -6.63 -6.58
CA GLY A 133 -7.49 -5.82 -7.69
C GLY A 133 -6.86 -6.14 -9.05
N ARG A 134 -6.10 -7.24 -9.15
CA ARG A 134 -5.50 -7.77 -10.38
C ARG A 134 -5.35 -9.30 -10.28
N THR A 135 -5.06 -9.94 -11.40
CA THR A 135 -4.75 -11.37 -11.46
C THR A 135 -3.36 -11.68 -10.94
N PHE A 136 -3.13 -12.95 -10.57
CA PHE A 136 -1.81 -13.44 -10.20
C PHE A 136 -0.82 -13.31 -11.35
N GLU A 137 -1.26 -13.59 -12.58
CA GLU A 137 -0.45 -13.44 -13.80
C GLU A 137 0.02 -12.00 -14.01
N GLU A 138 -0.84 -11.00 -13.80
CA GLU A 138 -0.47 -9.58 -13.88
C GLU A 138 0.55 -9.19 -12.81
N PHE A 139 0.38 -9.66 -11.57
CA PHE A 139 1.34 -9.45 -10.49
C PHE A 139 2.72 -10.03 -10.84
N ILE A 140 2.77 -11.28 -11.30
CA ILE A 140 4.04 -11.93 -11.66
C ILE A 140 4.66 -11.31 -12.91
N LEU A 141 3.87 -10.92 -13.90
CA LEU A 141 4.36 -10.24 -15.11
C LEU A 141 5.05 -8.93 -14.76
N GLU A 142 4.42 -8.11 -13.92
CA GLU A 142 5.00 -6.86 -13.43
C GLU A 142 6.25 -7.10 -12.59
N SER A 143 6.19 -8.07 -11.68
CA SER A 143 7.33 -8.41 -10.83
C SER A 143 8.54 -8.86 -11.66
N ARG A 144 8.33 -9.70 -12.68
CA ARG A 144 9.40 -10.16 -13.58
C ARG A 144 9.98 -9.04 -14.43
N LYS A 145 9.14 -8.12 -14.92
CA LYS A 145 9.58 -6.96 -15.69
C LYS A 145 10.58 -6.11 -14.92
N HIS A 146 10.40 -6.01 -13.60
CA HIS A 146 11.23 -5.17 -12.75
C HIS A 146 12.28 -5.93 -11.95
N GLY A 147 12.20 -7.25 -11.85
CA GLY A 147 13.21 -8.10 -11.24
C GLY A 147 12.95 -8.48 -9.78
N TRP A 148 11.92 -7.92 -9.16
CA TRP A 148 11.54 -8.19 -7.77
C TRP A 148 10.01 -8.23 -7.63
N PRO A 149 9.47 -8.91 -6.61
CA PRO A 149 8.08 -8.74 -6.18
C PRO A 149 7.66 -7.26 -6.22
N SER A 150 6.68 -6.94 -7.06
CA SER A 150 6.26 -5.56 -7.32
C SER A 150 4.81 -5.37 -6.90
N PHE A 151 4.60 -4.66 -5.78
CA PHE A 151 3.30 -4.44 -5.17
C PHE A 151 2.70 -3.09 -5.57
N ARG A 152 1.37 -2.99 -5.50
CA ARG A 152 0.58 -1.76 -5.70
C ARG A 152 -0.11 -1.34 -4.39
N ASP A 153 -0.65 -0.12 -4.37
CA ASP A 153 -1.17 0.53 -3.16
C ASP A 153 -2.19 -0.31 -2.35
N ALA A 154 -3.03 -1.09 -3.04
CA ALA A 154 -4.05 -1.94 -2.42
C ALA A 154 -3.47 -3.23 -1.80
N GLU A 155 -2.21 -3.54 -2.06
CA GLU A 155 -1.52 -4.75 -1.61
C GLU A 155 -0.59 -4.47 -0.42
N VAL A 156 -0.44 -3.21 0.00
CA VAL A 156 0.43 -2.79 1.11
C VAL A 156 -0.35 -2.75 2.42
N ASP A 157 0.21 -3.35 3.47
CA ASP A 157 -0.29 -3.19 4.83
C ASP A 157 0.25 -1.88 5.44
N TRP A 158 -0.54 -0.81 5.31
CA TRP A 158 -0.17 0.52 5.82
C TRP A 158 -0.15 0.62 7.34
N GLU A 159 -0.58 -0.40 8.09
CA GLU A 159 -0.34 -0.43 9.53
C GLU A 159 1.15 -0.62 9.82
N ASN A 160 1.81 -1.48 9.04
CA ASN A 160 3.19 -1.92 9.25
C ASN A 160 4.22 -1.32 8.28
N VAL A 161 3.82 -0.82 7.11
CA VAL A 161 4.75 -0.31 6.09
C VAL A 161 4.79 1.22 6.09
N ARG A 162 5.99 1.79 5.94
CA ARG A 162 6.23 3.23 5.76
C ARG A 162 7.14 3.48 4.57
N ILE A 163 6.96 4.64 3.93
CA ILE A 163 7.87 5.14 2.89
C ILE A 163 8.68 6.30 3.46
N LEU A 164 10.01 6.20 3.40
CA LEU A 164 10.90 7.27 3.80
C LEU A 164 11.13 8.28 2.66
N PRO A 165 11.62 9.50 2.96
CA PRO A 165 12.14 10.39 1.94
C PRO A 165 13.13 9.67 1.00
N GLY A 166 12.96 9.84 -0.32
CA GLY A 166 13.75 9.11 -1.32
C GLY A 166 13.20 7.72 -1.70
N GLY A 167 12.14 7.26 -1.04
CA GLY A 167 11.33 6.14 -1.48
C GLY A 167 11.67 4.81 -0.85
N GLU A 168 12.58 4.76 0.13
CA GLU A 168 12.87 3.54 0.86
C GLU A 168 11.58 3.03 1.54
N ALA A 169 11.21 1.79 1.25
CA ALA A 169 10.09 1.11 1.90
C ALA A 169 10.63 0.33 3.09
N VAL A 170 10.06 0.59 4.27
CA VAL A 170 10.52 0.03 5.54
C VAL A 170 9.34 -0.45 6.39
N SER A 171 9.58 -1.36 7.33
CA SER A 171 8.61 -1.65 8.37
C SER A 171 8.65 -0.60 9.49
N THR A 172 7.58 -0.52 10.28
CA THR A 172 7.52 0.28 11.51
C THR A 172 8.55 -0.15 12.57
N ASN A 173 9.08 -1.37 12.46
CA ASN A 173 10.11 -1.92 13.34
C ASN A 173 11.55 -1.77 12.79
N GLY A 174 11.72 -1.06 11.66
CA GLY A 174 13.03 -0.74 11.09
C GLY A 174 13.61 -1.76 10.13
N VAL A 175 12.77 -2.64 9.56
CA VAL A 175 13.18 -3.60 8.53
C VAL A 175 13.24 -2.89 7.18
N HIS A 176 14.38 -2.95 6.50
CA HIS A 176 14.47 -2.54 5.10
C HIS A 176 13.70 -3.55 4.22
N LEU A 177 12.72 -3.08 3.44
CA LEU A 177 11.90 -3.95 2.57
C LEU A 177 12.31 -3.79 1.10
N GLY A 178 12.57 -2.57 0.65
CA GLY A 178 12.83 -2.25 -0.74
C GLY A 178 12.55 -0.78 -1.02
N HIS A 179 11.97 -0.46 -2.17
CA HIS A 179 11.69 0.94 -2.54
C HIS A 179 10.35 1.12 -3.27
N ASN A 180 9.66 2.22 -2.99
CA ASN A 180 8.62 2.77 -3.86
C ASN A 180 9.28 3.50 -5.04
N ILE A 181 9.04 2.97 -6.25
CA ILE A 181 9.56 3.49 -7.51
C ILE A 181 8.36 3.80 -8.41
N PRO A 182 7.71 4.97 -8.23
CA PRO A 182 6.53 5.32 -8.99
C PRO A 182 6.75 5.24 -10.50
N ASP A 183 5.76 4.70 -11.20
CA ASP A 183 5.67 4.65 -12.65
C ASP A 183 4.43 5.39 -13.15
N LYS A 184 4.08 5.21 -14.42
CA LYS A 184 2.86 5.78 -15.01
C LYS A 184 1.93 4.67 -15.47
N ASP A 185 0.63 4.92 -15.40
CA ASP A 185 -0.36 4.10 -16.10
C ASP A 185 -0.37 4.38 -17.60
N GLU A 186 -1.23 3.66 -18.32
CA GLU A 186 -1.40 3.80 -19.77
C GLU A 186 -1.91 5.20 -20.16
N GLN A 187 -2.61 5.89 -19.26
CA GLN A 187 -3.11 7.24 -19.42
C GLN A 187 -2.07 8.30 -19.02
N GLY A 188 -0.89 7.88 -18.55
CA GLY A 188 0.20 8.75 -18.13
C GLY A 188 0.09 9.28 -16.70
N ASN A 189 -0.89 8.83 -15.90
CA ASN A 189 -1.02 9.22 -14.51
C ASN A 189 0.02 8.50 -13.65
N PRO A 190 0.63 9.17 -12.67
CA PRO A 190 1.59 8.55 -11.77
C PRO A 190 0.92 7.48 -10.90
N ARG A 191 1.63 6.38 -10.66
CA ARG A 191 1.21 5.30 -9.76
C ARG A 191 2.39 4.82 -8.94
N ASN A 192 2.17 4.52 -7.66
CA ASN A 192 3.19 3.91 -6.82
C ASN A 192 3.44 2.46 -7.26
N ARG A 193 4.70 2.01 -7.10
CA ARG A 193 5.11 0.62 -7.32
C ARG A 193 6.18 0.25 -6.32
N TYR A 194 5.87 -0.67 -5.43
CA TYR A 194 6.77 -1.08 -4.36
C TYR A 194 7.57 -2.28 -4.82
N CYS A 195 8.83 -2.06 -5.13
CA CYS A 195 9.78 -3.08 -5.58
C CYS A 195 10.47 -3.64 -4.33
N ILE A 196 10.10 -4.85 -3.92
CA ILE A 196 10.40 -5.39 -2.58
C ILE A 196 11.29 -6.62 -2.68
N ASN A 197 12.30 -6.69 -1.84
CA ASN A 197 13.18 -7.85 -1.71
C ASN A 197 12.39 -9.05 -1.18
N LEU A 198 12.39 -10.17 -1.89
CA LEU A 198 11.75 -11.41 -1.44
C LEU A 198 12.32 -11.85 -0.09
N CYS A 199 13.65 -11.75 0.10
CA CYS A 199 14.28 -12.12 1.35
C CYS A 199 13.85 -11.29 2.56
N CYS A 200 13.23 -10.12 2.35
CA CYS A 200 12.71 -9.27 3.42
C CYS A 200 11.25 -9.55 3.78
N ILE A 201 10.55 -10.34 2.97
CA ILE A 201 9.12 -10.66 3.14
C ILE A 201 8.85 -12.17 3.14
N ALA A 202 9.84 -12.94 3.60
CA ALA A 202 9.82 -14.40 3.65
C ALA A 202 9.59 -14.92 5.09
N GLY A 203 9.11 -14.08 6.00
CA GLY A 203 8.80 -14.50 7.36
C GLY A 203 7.81 -15.66 7.40
N ASP A 204 8.13 -16.67 8.20
CA ASP A 204 7.18 -17.71 8.55
C ASP A 204 6.44 -17.31 9.84
N PRO A 205 5.15 -16.94 9.79
CA PRO A 205 4.41 -16.51 10.98
C PRO A 205 4.34 -17.59 12.07
N GLU A 206 4.52 -18.88 11.72
CA GLU A 206 4.61 -19.97 12.70
C GLU A 206 5.93 -19.99 13.48
N SER A 207 6.92 -19.19 13.07
CA SER A 207 8.22 -19.07 13.72
C SER A 207 8.33 -17.87 14.66
N VAL A 208 7.24 -17.12 14.84
CA VAL A 208 7.16 -16.04 15.84
C VAL A 208 6.98 -16.67 17.23
N SER A 209 7.99 -16.53 18.08
CA SER A 209 8.00 -16.97 19.48
C SER A 209 7.30 -15.99 20.41
#